data_AF-A0A7J2RVB2-F1
#
_entry.id   AF-A0A7J2RVB2-F1
#
_cell.length_a   1.000
_cell.length_b   1.000
_cell.length_c   1.000
_cell.angle_alpha   90.00
_cell.angle_beta   90.00
_cell.angle_gamma   90.00
#
_symmetry.space_group_name_H-M   'P 1'
#
loop_
_entity.id
_entity.type
_entity.pdbx_description
1 polymer ?
#
loop_
_entity_poly.entity_id
_entity_poly.type
_entity_poly.pdbx_seq_one_letter_code
_entity_poly.pdbx_strand_id
1 'polypeptide(L)'
;MGVLEQVTKLKNEGMGEDEIIGTLSEQGVSPKEVNDALGQSKIKTAVSHENPRNGEKTNEMEPSIMRPERAEHLPTEGSAPSDSELTPPASTIKIPAAAQRNLGSMTKEFGEEENYVPSPQGQEAPEQDSQQYDQPQGQGTYLQQEYSPQQGYGGYEEEYSVGGGNMGPVGTDTDTMIEIAEQVFSEKMKMLQKQVEDFNEFKILSQTKIDNVSDRLKRIETSIDRLQAAILEKVGSYGRGLDVVKKEMSMMQGSFGKVVNTLADRAQHKHHVSHTPHQTKTLHSTRVVKKPTKKKAISKRK
;
A
#
# COMPACT_ATOMS: atom_id res chain seq x y z
N MET A 1 -30.37 -29.69 16.92
CA MET A 1 -30.21 -28.49 16.09
C MET A 1 -29.48 -28.92 14.84
N GLY A 2 -29.88 -28.44 13.67
CA GLY A 2 -29.13 -28.66 12.43
C GLY A 2 -27.88 -27.77 12.37
N VAL A 3 -26.88 -28.18 11.60
CA VAL A 3 -25.63 -27.43 11.40
C VAL A 3 -25.91 -25.99 10.93
N LEU A 4 -26.88 -25.82 10.02
CA LEU A 4 -27.33 -24.50 9.53
C LEU A 4 -27.84 -23.58 10.66
N GLU A 5 -28.52 -24.14 11.66
CA GLU A 5 -29.05 -23.37 12.79
C GLU A 5 -27.91 -22.91 13.70
N GLN A 6 -26.92 -23.78 13.94
CA GLN A 6 -25.72 -23.46 14.71
C GLN A 6 -24.86 -22.39 14.00
N VAL A 7 -24.57 -22.56 12.70
CA VAL A 7 -23.89 -21.54 11.88
C VAL A 7 -24.60 -20.18 11.97
N THR A 8 -25.93 -20.18 11.83
CA THR A 8 -26.73 -18.94 11.91
C THR A 8 -26.66 -18.31 13.30
N LYS A 9 -26.68 -19.12 14.38
CA LYS A 9 -26.56 -18.64 15.75
C LYS A 9 -25.19 -18.02 16.02
N LEU A 10 -24.08 -18.72 15.70
CA LEU A 10 -22.72 -18.23 15.94
C LEU A 10 -22.42 -16.96 15.12
N LYS A 11 -22.94 -16.88 13.87
CA LYS A 11 -22.87 -15.67 13.04
C LYS A 11 -23.65 -14.50 13.65
N ASN A 12 -24.81 -14.74 14.24
CA ASN A 12 -25.58 -13.71 14.96
C ASN A 12 -24.93 -13.31 16.29
N GLU A 13 -24.08 -14.17 16.87
CA GLU A 13 -23.21 -13.87 18.02
C GLU A 13 -21.94 -13.08 17.63
N GLY A 14 -21.73 -12.84 16.32
CA GLY A 14 -20.64 -12.02 15.80
C GLY A 14 -19.32 -12.77 15.53
N MET A 15 -19.31 -14.10 15.60
CA MET A 15 -18.11 -14.89 15.30
C MET A 15 -17.74 -14.82 13.81
N GLY A 16 -16.43 -14.83 13.52
CA GLY A 16 -15.89 -14.92 12.17
C GLY A 16 -16.15 -16.29 11.53
N GLU A 17 -16.17 -16.36 10.20
CA GLU A 17 -16.45 -17.63 9.50
C GLU A 17 -15.41 -18.72 9.82
N ASP A 18 -14.13 -18.35 9.99
CA ASP A 18 -13.07 -19.26 10.39
C ASP A 18 -13.24 -19.79 11.83
N GLU A 19 -13.72 -18.94 12.75
CA GLU A 19 -14.02 -19.33 14.14
C GLU A 19 -15.23 -20.27 14.21
N ILE A 20 -16.23 -20.04 13.34
CA ILE A 20 -17.39 -20.92 13.17
C ILE A 20 -16.93 -22.29 12.64
N ILE A 21 -16.01 -22.33 11.67
CA ILE A 21 -15.44 -23.57 11.14
C ILE A 21 -14.69 -24.33 12.23
N GLY A 22 -13.84 -23.65 13.01
CA GLY A 22 -13.15 -24.25 14.16
C GLY A 22 -14.12 -24.84 15.17
N THR A 23 -15.08 -24.04 15.65
CA THR A 23 -16.05 -24.43 16.69
C THR A 23 -16.93 -25.62 16.27
N LEU A 24 -17.36 -25.69 15.00
CA LEU A 24 -18.17 -26.81 14.50
C LEU A 24 -17.34 -28.06 14.21
N SER A 25 -16.09 -27.89 13.77
CA SER A 25 -15.14 -29.00 13.62
C SER A 25 -14.81 -29.65 14.97
N GLU A 26 -14.62 -28.86 16.04
CA GLU A 26 -14.46 -29.36 17.41
C GLU A 26 -15.70 -30.10 17.93
N GLN A 27 -16.90 -29.73 17.46
CA GLN A 27 -18.15 -30.45 17.73
C GLN A 27 -18.33 -31.72 16.87
N GLY A 28 -17.36 -32.06 16.02
CA GLY A 28 -17.37 -33.25 15.18
C GLY A 28 -18.18 -33.14 13.89
N VAL A 29 -18.57 -31.94 13.48
CA VAL A 29 -19.28 -31.70 12.21
C VAL A 29 -18.32 -31.82 11.04
N SER A 30 -18.74 -32.45 9.94
CA SER A 30 -17.87 -32.63 8.77
C SER A 30 -17.55 -31.29 8.10
N PRO A 31 -16.29 -31.01 7.69
CA PRO A 31 -15.94 -29.78 6.98
C PRO A 31 -16.79 -29.52 5.71
N LYS A 32 -17.33 -30.57 5.09
CA LYS A 32 -18.26 -30.44 3.96
C LYS A 32 -19.62 -29.87 4.39
N GLU A 33 -20.14 -30.34 5.52
CA GLU A 33 -21.43 -29.89 6.08
C GLU A 33 -21.33 -28.46 6.60
N VAL A 34 -20.21 -28.09 7.21
CA VAL A 34 -19.94 -26.71 7.64
C VAL A 34 -19.91 -25.75 6.44
N ASN A 35 -19.19 -26.09 5.38
CA ASN A 35 -19.12 -25.28 4.16
C ASN A 35 -20.49 -25.15 3.46
N ASP A 36 -21.25 -26.23 3.38
CA ASP A 36 -22.61 -26.20 2.82
C ASP A 36 -23.56 -25.34 3.67
N ALA A 37 -23.51 -25.48 4.99
CA ALA A 37 -24.30 -24.67 5.92
C ALA A 37 -23.91 -23.18 5.89
N LEU A 38 -22.64 -22.83 5.73
CA LEU A 38 -22.18 -21.45 5.51
C LEU A 38 -22.69 -20.90 4.18
N GLY A 39 -22.63 -21.69 3.10
CA GLY A 39 -23.21 -21.33 1.80
C GLY A 39 -24.71 -21.07 1.87
N GLN A 40 -25.47 -22.00 2.45
CA GLN A 40 -26.90 -21.85 2.69
C GLN A 40 -27.23 -20.64 3.58
N SER A 41 -26.44 -20.38 4.63
CA SER A 41 -26.59 -19.20 5.51
C SER A 41 -26.39 -17.89 4.74
N LYS A 42 -25.37 -17.80 3.87
CA LYS A 42 -25.13 -16.64 3.00
C LYS A 42 -26.31 -16.39 2.05
N ILE A 43 -26.78 -17.43 1.35
CA ILE A 43 -27.94 -17.35 0.46
C ILE A 43 -29.19 -16.90 1.24
N LYS A 44 -29.48 -17.52 2.39
CA LYS A 44 -30.63 -17.16 3.23
C LYS A 44 -30.57 -15.72 3.73
N THR A 45 -29.38 -15.22 4.08
CA THR A 45 -29.15 -13.82 4.48
C THR A 45 -29.44 -12.87 3.32
N ALA A 46 -28.91 -13.15 2.12
CA ALA A 46 -29.12 -12.34 0.93
C ALA A 46 -30.60 -12.29 0.50
N VAL A 47 -31.25 -13.44 0.38
CA VAL A 47 -32.69 -13.55 0.04
C VAL A 47 -33.58 -12.83 1.07
N SER A 48 -33.18 -12.81 2.34
CA SER A 48 -33.90 -12.09 3.39
C SER A 48 -33.68 -10.57 3.36
N HIS A 49 -32.53 -10.10 2.85
CA HIS A 49 -32.25 -8.67 2.68
C HIS A 49 -32.86 -8.05 1.42
N GLU A 50 -33.21 -8.85 0.41
CA GLU A 50 -33.68 -8.34 -0.89
C GLU A 50 -35.18 -8.00 -0.93
N ASN A 51 -35.91 -8.12 0.19
CA ASN A 51 -37.33 -7.77 0.27
C ASN A 51 -37.71 -6.68 1.32
N PRO A 52 -37.10 -5.48 1.31
CA PRO A 52 -37.54 -4.34 2.12
C PRO A 52 -38.81 -3.67 1.56
N ARG A 53 -39.74 -4.45 0.99
CA ARG A 53 -40.89 -3.95 0.21
C ARG A 53 -42.26 -4.45 0.69
N ASN A 54 -42.37 -4.67 1.99
CA ASN A 54 -43.57 -4.59 2.84
C ASN A 54 -43.06 -4.79 4.29
N GLY A 55 -43.43 -4.00 5.30
CA GLY A 55 -44.43 -2.94 5.29
C GLY A 55 -44.91 -2.68 6.72
N GLU A 56 -44.01 -2.44 7.67
CA GLU A 56 -44.38 -2.20 9.07
C GLU A 56 -43.59 -1.02 9.65
N LYS A 57 -43.99 0.19 9.22
CA LYS A 57 -43.61 1.43 9.89
C LYS A 57 -44.61 1.71 11.01
N THR A 58 -44.38 1.13 12.18
CA THR A 58 -44.84 1.71 13.44
C THR A 58 -43.96 2.92 13.75
N ASN A 59 -44.29 4.07 13.17
CA ASN A 59 -43.79 5.36 13.64
C ASN A 59 -44.86 6.44 13.51
N GLU A 60 -44.93 7.28 14.53
CA GLU A 60 -46.06 8.15 14.82
C GLU A 60 -46.17 9.31 13.80
N MET A 61 -47.41 9.68 13.46
CA MET A 61 -47.69 10.75 12.50
C MET A 61 -47.77 12.10 13.23
N GLU A 62 -46.69 12.88 13.22
CA GLU A 62 -46.76 14.31 13.50
C GLU A 62 -47.17 15.11 12.23
N PRO A 63 -48.14 16.03 12.31
CA PRO A 63 -48.61 16.79 11.15
C PRO A 63 -47.72 18.02 10.86
N SER A 64 -47.06 18.02 9.70
CA SER A 64 -46.31 19.19 9.21
C SER A 64 -47.23 20.40 8.94
N ILE A 65 -47.02 21.47 9.70
CA ILE A 65 -47.65 22.78 9.45
C ILE A 65 -46.99 23.47 8.26
N MET A 66 -47.83 23.87 7.30
CA MET A 66 -47.44 24.55 6.06
C MET A 66 -47.05 26.01 6.34
N ARG A 67 -45.80 26.40 6.03
CA ARG A 67 -45.30 27.77 6.19
C ARG A 67 -45.00 28.41 4.82
N PRO A 68 -45.72 29.45 4.39
CA PRO A 68 -45.53 30.07 3.08
C PRO A 68 -44.47 31.19 3.07
N GLU A 69 -43.98 31.45 1.84
CA GLU A 69 -43.38 32.68 1.30
C GLU A 69 -42.24 33.41 2.04
N ARG A 70 -41.12 33.56 1.33
CA ARG A 70 -40.64 34.88 0.92
C ARG A 70 -39.92 34.81 -0.43
N ALA A 71 -40.21 35.76 -1.32
CA ALA A 71 -39.73 35.79 -2.69
C ALA A 71 -38.46 36.66 -2.89
N GLU A 72 -37.97 36.62 -4.12
CA GLU A 72 -37.06 37.57 -4.81
C GLU A 72 -35.55 37.51 -4.54
N HIS A 73 -34.77 37.07 -5.55
CA HIS A 73 -34.15 38.03 -6.48
C HIS A 73 -33.57 37.36 -7.76
N LEU A 74 -33.93 37.93 -8.93
CA LEU A 74 -33.20 37.87 -10.21
C LEU A 74 -32.27 39.10 -10.31
N PRO A 75 -31.32 39.27 -11.28
CA PRO A 75 -31.28 38.79 -12.69
C PRO A 75 -30.00 37.93 -12.98
N THR A 76 -29.43 37.72 -14.19
CA THR A 76 -29.51 38.39 -15.51
C THR A 76 -29.13 37.46 -16.68
N GLU A 77 -29.44 37.90 -17.91
CA GLU A 77 -28.84 37.47 -19.20
C GLU A 77 -27.30 37.58 -19.19
N GLY A 78 -26.51 36.92 -20.04
CA GLY A 78 -26.76 36.08 -21.21
C GLY A 78 -25.69 36.34 -22.28
N SER A 79 -25.08 35.30 -22.87
CA SER A 79 -24.19 35.41 -24.05
C SER A 79 -23.91 34.05 -24.69
N ALA A 80 -23.74 34.05 -26.01
CA ALA A 80 -23.67 32.89 -26.91
C ALA A 80 -22.27 32.25 -27.00
N PRO A 81 -22.14 31.03 -27.56
CA PRO A 81 -20.84 30.38 -27.73
C PRO A 81 -20.06 30.97 -28.92
N SER A 82 -18.76 31.18 -28.74
CA SER A 82 -17.83 31.56 -29.81
C SER A 82 -16.85 30.43 -30.08
N ASP A 83 -16.96 29.86 -31.27
CA ASP A 83 -16.04 28.88 -31.84
C ASP A 83 -14.75 29.60 -32.30
N SER A 84 -13.58 29.20 -31.80
CA SER A 84 -12.29 29.86 -32.12
C SER A 84 -11.07 28.96 -31.86
N GLU A 85 -10.67 28.26 -32.91
CA GLU A 85 -9.30 28.30 -33.45
C GLU A 85 -8.13 27.95 -32.50
N LEU A 86 -7.83 26.64 -32.43
CA LEU A 86 -6.63 26.09 -31.79
C LEU A 86 -5.35 26.43 -32.58
N THR A 87 -4.71 27.54 -32.22
CA THR A 87 -3.29 27.81 -32.53
C THR A 87 -2.41 27.54 -31.29
N PRO A 88 -1.21 26.93 -31.43
CA PRO A 88 -0.41 26.53 -30.27
C PRO A 88 0.53 27.64 -29.77
N PRO A 89 0.52 27.99 -28.47
CA PRO A 89 1.53 28.87 -27.86
C PRO A 89 2.74 28.10 -27.31
N ALA A 90 3.89 28.79 -27.29
CA ALA A 90 5.20 28.21 -27.07
C ALA A 90 5.55 27.85 -25.60
N SER A 91 6.51 26.95 -25.47
CA SER A 91 7.13 26.54 -24.21
C SER A 91 7.77 27.71 -23.45
N THR A 92 7.28 27.97 -22.23
CA THR A 92 7.87 28.95 -21.30
C THR A 92 8.30 28.27 -20.00
N ILE A 93 9.61 28.22 -19.77
CA ILE A 93 10.21 27.72 -18.53
C ILE A 93 10.00 28.73 -17.41
N LYS A 94 9.40 28.32 -16.29
CA LYS A 94 9.34 29.12 -15.05
C LYS A 94 10.16 28.45 -13.95
N ILE A 95 11.24 29.13 -13.54
CA ILE A 95 11.99 28.84 -12.31
C ILE A 95 11.45 29.77 -11.22
N PRO A 96 10.90 29.28 -10.10
CA PRO A 96 10.58 30.13 -8.95
C PRO A 96 11.83 30.37 -8.09
N ALA A 97 12.07 31.64 -7.76
CA ALA A 97 13.18 32.07 -6.92
C ALA A 97 12.79 32.10 -5.43
N ALA A 98 13.58 31.45 -4.57
CA ALA A 98 13.45 31.54 -3.12
C ALA A 98 14.81 31.37 -2.41
N ALA A 99 15.80 32.19 -2.82
CA ALA A 99 17.11 32.27 -2.17
C ALA A 99 17.39 33.71 -1.70
N GLN A 100 16.68 34.15 -0.67
CA GLN A 100 16.95 35.44 -0.01
C GLN A 100 17.08 35.28 1.50
N ARG A 101 18.35 35.24 1.93
CA ARG A 101 18.92 35.95 3.09
C ARG A 101 17.99 36.20 4.29
N ASN A 102 18.32 35.56 5.41
CA ASN A 102 18.22 36.27 6.69
C ASN A 102 19.49 36.01 7.52
N LEU A 103 20.08 37.07 8.06
CA LEU A 103 21.38 37.06 8.73
C LEU A 103 21.39 38.16 9.81
N GLY A 104 21.38 37.76 11.08
CA GLY A 104 21.67 38.63 12.21
C GLY A 104 20.54 38.79 13.23
N SER A 105 20.77 38.32 14.45
CA SER A 105 21.07 39.21 15.60
C SER A 105 21.60 38.38 16.78
N MET A 106 22.20 39.06 17.76
CA MET A 106 23.03 38.45 18.80
C MET A 106 22.54 38.89 20.20
N THR A 107 22.63 37.99 21.17
CA THR A 107 22.90 38.26 22.60
C THR A 107 21.89 39.06 23.44
N LYS A 108 21.26 38.34 24.39
CA LYS A 108 21.12 38.69 25.84
C LYS A 108 20.69 37.41 26.56
N GLU A 109 21.45 36.76 27.43
CA GLU A 109 22.12 37.17 28.70
C GLU A 109 21.27 36.77 29.93
N PHE A 110 21.79 35.75 30.63
CA PHE A 110 21.64 35.34 32.04
C PHE A 110 20.35 35.60 32.85
N GLY A 111 19.90 34.52 33.52
CA GLY A 111 19.40 34.59 34.89
C GLY A 111 18.04 33.94 35.12
N GLU A 112 18.01 32.68 35.58
CA GLU A 112 17.49 32.29 36.92
C GLU A 112 17.56 30.77 37.11
N GLU A 113 17.94 30.36 38.32
CA GLU A 113 17.86 28.97 38.78
C GLU A 113 16.43 28.70 39.28
N GLU A 114 15.83 27.56 38.92
CA GLU A 114 15.27 26.58 39.88
C GLU A 114 14.41 25.48 39.20
N ASN A 115 14.25 24.37 39.92
CA ASN A 115 13.26 23.30 39.74
C ASN A 115 13.20 22.54 38.39
N TYR A 116 14.02 21.48 38.34
CA TYR A 116 13.90 20.41 37.36
C TYR A 116 12.75 19.44 37.74
N VAL A 117 11.60 19.55 37.09
CA VAL A 117 10.52 18.56 37.19
C VAL A 117 10.56 17.65 35.95
N PRO A 118 10.69 16.32 36.09
CA PRO A 118 10.81 15.43 34.94
C PRO A 118 9.46 15.25 34.23
N SER A 119 9.29 15.87 33.07
CA SER A 119 8.16 15.57 32.18
C SER A 119 8.30 14.16 31.59
N PRO A 120 7.28 13.30 31.68
CA PRO A 120 7.33 11.97 31.08
C PRO A 120 7.33 12.05 29.55
N GLN A 121 8.07 11.15 28.90
CA GLN A 121 8.14 11.07 27.45
C GLN A 121 6.81 10.57 26.86
N GLY A 122 6.00 11.50 26.36
CA GLY A 122 4.95 11.20 25.38
C GLY A 122 5.59 10.98 24.00
N GLN A 123 6.03 9.77 23.72
CA GLN A 123 6.38 9.39 22.34
C GLN A 123 5.09 9.14 21.56
N GLU A 124 4.57 10.17 20.90
CA GLU A 124 3.61 9.99 19.81
C GLU A 124 4.35 9.35 18.63
N ALA A 125 4.35 8.02 18.60
CA ALA A 125 4.72 7.25 17.43
C ALA A 125 3.65 7.50 16.34
N PRO A 126 4.03 7.81 15.09
CA PRO A 126 3.06 7.81 14.00
C PRO A 126 2.55 6.38 13.81
N GLU A 127 1.26 6.17 13.95
CA GLU A 127 0.60 4.92 13.62
C GLU A 127 0.93 4.56 12.16
N GLN A 128 1.75 3.53 11.98
CA GLN A 128 1.87 2.90 10.67
C GLN A 128 0.56 2.18 10.41
N ASP A 129 -0.27 2.79 9.56
CA ASP A 129 -1.42 2.15 8.91
C ASP A 129 -0.90 0.91 8.16
N SER A 130 -0.92 -0.22 8.87
CA SER A 130 -0.47 -1.51 8.36
C SER A 130 -1.55 -2.02 7.43
N GLN A 131 -1.50 -1.57 6.18
CA GLN A 131 -2.31 -2.13 5.10
C GLN A 131 -1.93 -3.61 4.95
N GLN A 132 -2.73 -4.43 5.62
CA GLN A 132 -2.69 -5.88 5.54
C GLN A 132 -3.10 -6.23 4.11
N TYR A 133 -2.08 -6.45 3.28
CA TYR A 133 -2.25 -6.90 1.90
C TYR A 133 -2.86 -8.29 1.94
N ASP A 134 -4.18 -8.33 1.84
CA ASP A 134 -4.94 -9.54 1.59
C ASP A 134 -4.48 -10.11 0.25
N GLN A 135 -3.67 -11.16 0.33
CA GLN A 135 -3.06 -11.80 -0.82
C GLN A 135 -4.09 -12.81 -1.34
N PRO A 136 -4.74 -12.58 -2.49
CA PRO A 136 -5.73 -13.51 -3.00
C PRO A 136 -5.01 -14.81 -3.36
N GLN A 137 -5.15 -15.83 -2.50
CA GLN A 137 -4.68 -17.16 -2.81
C GLN A 137 -5.38 -17.60 -4.09
N GLY A 138 -4.58 -17.95 -5.09
CA GLY A 138 -5.09 -18.25 -6.43
C GLY A 138 -6.13 -19.35 -6.36
N GLN A 139 -7.32 -19.08 -6.90
CA GLN A 139 -8.32 -20.12 -7.15
C GLN A 139 -7.64 -21.20 -7.99
N GLY A 140 -7.42 -22.35 -7.36
CA GLY A 140 -7.05 -23.56 -8.08
C GLY A 140 -8.16 -23.87 -9.07
N THR A 141 -7.88 -23.72 -10.37
CA THR A 141 -8.78 -24.13 -11.43
C THR A 141 -8.96 -25.64 -11.35
N TYR A 142 -9.99 -26.08 -10.63
CA TYR A 142 -10.44 -27.45 -10.66
C TYR A 142 -10.98 -27.72 -12.07
N LEU A 143 -10.14 -28.34 -12.90
CA LEU A 143 -10.52 -28.87 -14.19
C LEU A 143 -11.73 -29.77 -14.00
N GLN A 144 -12.88 -29.31 -14.49
CA GLN A 144 -14.11 -30.10 -14.49
C GLN A 144 -13.87 -31.35 -15.32
N GLN A 145 -14.11 -32.50 -14.70
CA GLN A 145 -13.75 -33.80 -15.23
C GLN A 145 -14.52 -34.07 -16.54
N GLU A 146 -13.77 -34.34 -17.60
CA GLU A 146 -14.29 -34.59 -18.94
C GLU A 146 -15.23 -35.80 -18.91
N TYR A 147 -16.53 -35.56 -19.11
CA TYR A 147 -17.56 -36.59 -19.02
C TYR A 147 -17.59 -37.39 -20.32
N SER A 148 -16.70 -38.38 -20.41
CA SER A 148 -16.60 -39.30 -21.53
C SER A 148 -17.98 -39.92 -21.86
N PRO A 149 -18.52 -39.78 -23.09
CA PRO A 149 -19.71 -40.50 -23.49
C PRO A 149 -19.35 -41.98 -23.60
N GLN A 150 -19.76 -42.77 -22.61
CA GLN A 150 -19.58 -44.21 -22.62
C GLN A 150 -20.45 -44.81 -23.73
N GLN A 151 -19.83 -45.09 -24.89
CA GLN A 151 -20.41 -45.95 -25.93
C GLN A 151 -20.49 -47.39 -25.40
N GLY A 152 -21.48 -47.63 -24.54
CA GLY A 152 -21.88 -48.96 -24.09
C GLY A 152 -22.67 -49.68 -25.17
N TYR A 153 -21.98 -50.20 -26.18
CA TYR A 153 -22.54 -51.10 -27.19
C TYR A 153 -22.79 -52.49 -26.54
N GLY A 154 -23.70 -52.52 -25.57
CA GLY A 154 -24.09 -53.70 -24.81
C GLY A 154 -25.40 -54.25 -25.36
N GLY A 155 -25.32 -55.31 -26.16
CA GLY A 155 -26.51 -55.99 -26.67
C GLY A 155 -27.29 -56.68 -25.54
N TYR A 156 -28.59 -56.44 -25.51
CA TYR A 156 -29.56 -57.28 -24.83
C TYR A 156 -30.64 -57.64 -25.85
N GLU A 157 -30.62 -58.89 -26.30
CA GLU A 157 -31.76 -59.52 -26.97
C GLU A 157 -32.87 -59.67 -25.93
N GLU A 158 -33.87 -58.78 -25.95
CA GLU A 158 -35.13 -59.01 -25.24
C GLU A 158 -36.16 -59.59 -26.20
N GLU A 159 -36.11 -60.92 -26.34
CA GLU A 159 -37.11 -61.73 -27.03
C GLU A 159 -38.43 -61.74 -26.23
N TYR A 160 -39.19 -60.64 -26.28
CA TYR A 160 -40.54 -60.61 -25.71
C TYR A 160 -41.60 -61.02 -26.72
N SER A 161 -42.15 -62.21 -26.47
CA SER A 161 -43.15 -62.89 -27.27
C SER A 161 -44.50 -62.15 -27.33
N VAL A 162 -45.19 -62.34 -28.44
CA VAL A 162 -46.48 -61.75 -28.81
C VAL A 162 -47.60 -62.21 -27.86
N GLY A 163 -48.27 -61.25 -27.21
CA GLY A 163 -49.52 -61.45 -26.45
C GLY A 163 -50.51 -60.34 -26.77
N GLY A 164 -51.55 -60.65 -27.56
CA GLY A 164 -52.41 -59.63 -28.16
C GLY A 164 -53.22 -58.79 -27.16
N GLY A 165 -53.01 -57.47 -27.21
CA GLY A 165 -53.80 -56.46 -26.49
C GLY A 165 -53.73 -55.13 -27.24
N ASN A 166 -54.81 -54.77 -27.92
CA ASN A 166 -54.84 -53.66 -28.88
C ASN A 166 -54.81 -52.27 -28.20
N MET A 167 -53.62 -51.81 -27.81
CA MET A 167 -53.28 -50.39 -27.75
C MET A 167 -51.97 -50.20 -28.49
N GLY A 168 -52.05 -49.70 -29.72
CA GLY A 168 -50.87 -49.43 -30.53
C GLY A 168 -49.93 -48.47 -29.78
N PRO A 169 -48.62 -48.74 -29.74
CA PRO A 169 -47.68 -47.79 -29.17
C PRO A 169 -47.82 -46.49 -29.97
N VAL A 170 -48.10 -45.40 -29.27
CA VAL A 170 -47.94 -44.05 -29.83
C VAL A 170 -46.44 -43.88 -30.01
N GLY A 171 -45.96 -44.28 -31.19
CA GLY A 171 -44.63 -43.93 -31.65
C GLY A 171 -44.58 -42.42 -31.71
N THR A 172 -43.95 -41.80 -30.71
CA THR A 172 -43.50 -40.42 -30.80
C THR A 172 -42.56 -40.37 -31.99
N ASP A 173 -43.01 -39.76 -33.09
CA ASP A 173 -42.25 -39.70 -34.33
C ASP A 173 -40.82 -39.24 -34.04
N THR A 174 -39.83 -39.97 -34.56
CA THR A 174 -38.41 -39.65 -34.37
C THR A 174 -38.11 -38.22 -34.81
N ASP A 175 -38.85 -37.72 -35.79
CA ASP A 175 -38.75 -36.37 -36.34
C ASP A 175 -39.15 -35.32 -35.28
N THR A 176 -40.17 -35.57 -34.46
CA THR A 176 -40.53 -34.70 -33.33
C THR A 176 -39.46 -34.72 -32.23
N MET A 177 -38.84 -35.88 -31.98
CA MET A 177 -37.73 -35.97 -31.01
C MET A 177 -36.49 -35.20 -31.51
N ILE A 178 -36.21 -35.24 -32.82
CA ILE A 178 -35.13 -34.50 -33.47
C ILE A 178 -35.40 -32.98 -33.39
N GLU A 179 -36.62 -32.53 -33.69
CA GLU A 179 -37.00 -31.11 -33.61
C GLU A 179 -36.81 -30.54 -32.19
N ILE A 180 -37.27 -31.28 -31.16
CA ILE A 180 -37.08 -30.90 -29.75
C ILE A 180 -35.58 -30.86 -29.40
N ALA A 181 -34.79 -31.84 -29.85
CA ALA A 181 -33.36 -31.88 -29.59
C ALA A 181 -32.61 -30.70 -30.27
N GLU A 182 -32.96 -30.36 -31.51
CA GLU A 182 -32.36 -29.24 -32.25
C GLU A 182 -32.72 -27.88 -31.64
N GLN A 183 -33.96 -27.72 -31.16
CA GLN A 183 -34.39 -26.51 -30.45
C GLN A 183 -33.61 -26.34 -29.13
N VAL A 184 -33.54 -27.39 -28.30
CA VAL A 184 -32.80 -27.35 -27.02
C VAL A 184 -31.30 -27.12 -27.26
N PHE A 185 -30.71 -27.77 -28.26
CA PHE A 185 -29.31 -27.56 -28.63
C PHE A 185 -29.06 -26.11 -29.08
N SER A 186 -29.92 -25.56 -29.92
CA SER A 186 -29.83 -24.17 -30.39
C SER A 186 -29.96 -23.15 -29.25
N GLU A 187 -30.83 -23.40 -28.27
CA GLU A 187 -30.96 -22.55 -27.09
C GLU A 187 -29.71 -22.61 -26.21
N LYS A 188 -29.18 -23.82 -25.92
CA LYS A 188 -27.93 -23.98 -25.17
C LYS A 188 -26.72 -23.38 -25.89
N MET A 189 -26.64 -23.51 -27.21
CA MET A 189 -25.57 -22.89 -28.00
C MET A 189 -25.62 -21.36 -27.94
N LYS A 190 -26.81 -20.75 -27.99
CA LYS A 190 -26.99 -19.29 -27.79
C LYS A 190 -26.58 -18.85 -26.38
N MET A 191 -26.91 -19.64 -25.35
CA MET A 191 -26.45 -19.36 -23.98
C MET A 191 -24.92 -19.41 -23.86
N LEU A 192 -24.28 -20.43 -24.44
CA LEU A 192 -22.81 -20.55 -24.47
C LEU A 192 -22.16 -19.41 -25.24
N GLN A 193 -22.70 -19.03 -26.40
CA GLN A 193 -22.21 -17.89 -27.18
C GLN A 193 -22.22 -16.59 -26.35
N LYS A 194 -23.32 -16.33 -25.63
CA LYS A 194 -23.41 -15.17 -24.73
C LYS A 194 -22.38 -15.24 -23.60
N GLN A 195 -22.20 -16.39 -22.96
CA GLN A 195 -21.19 -16.56 -21.91
C GLN A 195 -19.75 -16.32 -22.41
N VAL A 196 -19.45 -16.68 -23.66
CA VAL A 196 -18.15 -16.38 -24.29
C VAL A 196 -17.97 -14.88 -24.55
N GLU A 197 -19.04 -14.17 -24.89
CA GLU A 197 -19.04 -12.71 -25.05
C GLU A 197 -18.84 -11.99 -23.70
N ASP A 198 -19.63 -12.36 -22.67
CA ASP A 198 -19.48 -11.89 -21.28
C ASP A 198 -18.05 -12.14 -20.75
N PHE A 199 -17.45 -13.30 -21.07
CA PHE A 199 -16.08 -13.64 -20.68
C PHE A 199 -15.02 -12.78 -21.40
N ASN A 200 -15.28 -12.36 -22.64
CA ASN A 200 -14.38 -11.48 -23.39
C ASN A 200 -14.41 -10.05 -22.82
N GLU A 201 -15.58 -9.53 -22.45
CA GLU A 201 -15.69 -8.26 -21.71
C GLU A 201 -14.97 -8.32 -20.36
N PHE A 202 -15.18 -9.40 -19.60
CA PHE A 202 -14.47 -9.64 -18.34
C PHE A 202 -12.95 -9.67 -18.53
N LYS A 203 -12.45 -10.28 -19.61
CA LYS A 203 -11.01 -10.31 -19.95
C LYS A 203 -10.48 -8.90 -20.23
N ILE A 204 -11.19 -8.07 -20.99
CA ILE A 204 -10.79 -6.69 -21.32
C ILE A 204 -10.77 -5.83 -20.04
N LEU A 205 -11.81 -5.92 -19.21
CA LEU A 205 -11.89 -5.19 -17.94
C LEU A 205 -10.80 -5.64 -16.95
N SER A 206 -10.53 -6.94 -16.87
CA SER A 206 -9.49 -7.51 -15.99
C SER A 206 -8.09 -7.11 -16.45
N GLN A 207 -7.80 -7.18 -17.76
CA GLN A 207 -6.54 -6.72 -18.33
C GLN A 207 -6.30 -5.24 -18.01
N THR A 208 -7.30 -4.38 -18.23
CA THR A 208 -7.23 -2.94 -17.92
C THR A 208 -6.94 -2.67 -16.42
N LYS A 209 -7.54 -3.46 -15.51
CA LYS A 209 -7.26 -3.37 -14.07
C LYS A 209 -5.86 -3.85 -13.71
N ILE A 210 -5.39 -4.95 -14.31
CA ILE A 210 -4.04 -5.49 -14.11
C ILE A 210 -2.98 -4.50 -14.58
N ASP A 211 -3.17 -3.88 -15.75
CA ASP A 211 -2.25 -2.88 -16.29
C ASP A 211 -2.18 -1.62 -15.40
N ASN A 212 -3.33 -1.17 -14.88
CA ASN A 212 -3.38 -0.07 -13.91
C ASN A 212 -2.63 -0.39 -12.61
N VAL A 213 -2.80 -1.60 -12.07
CA VAL A 213 -2.07 -2.07 -10.87
C VAL A 213 -0.57 -2.17 -11.15
N SER A 214 -0.17 -2.68 -12.32
CA SER A 214 1.23 -2.75 -12.77
C SER A 214 1.88 -1.36 -12.81
N ASP A 215 1.20 -0.36 -13.37
CA ASP A 215 1.71 1.01 -13.42
C ASP A 215 1.73 1.70 -12.04
N ARG A 216 0.79 1.39 -11.14
CA ARG A 216 0.86 1.83 -9.74
C ARG A 216 2.05 1.21 -9.02
N LEU A 217 2.33 -0.08 -9.22
CA LEU A 217 3.48 -0.77 -8.64
C LEU A 217 4.81 -0.18 -9.11
N LYS A 218 4.99 0.08 -10.41
CA LYS A 218 6.20 0.76 -10.95
C LYS A 218 6.44 2.14 -10.34
N ARG A 219 5.36 2.89 -10.06
CA ARG A 219 5.44 4.20 -9.37
C ARG A 219 5.85 4.04 -7.90
N ILE A 220 5.34 3.02 -7.21
CA ILE A 220 5.72 2.69 -5.83
C ILE A 220 7.21 2.29 -5.78
N GLU A 221 7.65 1.39 -6.66
CA GLU A 221 9.07 1.00 -6.84
C GLU A 221 9.96 2.23 -7.03
N THR A 222 9.63 3.09 -8.00
CA THR A 222 10.36 4.35 -8.25
C THR A 222 10.38 5.29 -7.03
N SER A 223 9.32 5.29 -6.21
CA SER A 223 9.27 6.11 -4.99
C SER A 223 10.15 5.54 -3.86
N ILE A 224 10.23 4.20 -3.76
CA ILE A 224 11.10 3.49 -2.82
C ILE A 224 12.57 3.72 -3.19
N ASP A 225 12.93 3.61 -4.47
CA ASP A 225 14.30 3.89 -4.96
C ASP A 225 14.75 5.32 -4.60
N ARG A 226 13.87 6.31 -4.82
CA ARG A 226 14.11 7.71 -4.45
C ARG A 226 14.26 7.90 -2.95
N LEU A 227 13.44 7.22 -2.15
CA LEU A 227 13.51 7.27 -0.69
C LEU A 227 14.83 6.66 -0.18
N GLN A 228 15.23 5.51 -0.72
CA GLN A 228 16.51 4.86 -0.40
C GLN A 228 17.70 5.75 -0.77
N ALA A 229 17.70 6.34 -1.97
CA ALA A 229 18.73 7.28 -2.40
C ALA A 229 18.82 8.51 -1.48
N ALA A 230 17.68 9.10 -1.11
CA ALA A 230 17.62 10.24 -0.18
C ALA A 230 18.11 9.90 1.23
N ILE A 231 17.79 8.71 1.74
CA ILE A 231 18.29 8.21 3.03
C ILE A 231 19.82 8.04 2.98
N LEU A 232 20.35 7.41 1.93
CA LEU A 232 21.80 7.23 1.75
C LEU A 232 22.54 8.57 1.62
N GLU A 233 22.00 9.52 0.87
CA GLU A 233 22.56 10.88 0.76
C GLU A 233 22.55 11.58 2.13
N LYS A 234 21.44 11.48 2.86
CA LYS A 234 21.28 12.11 4.18
C LYS A 234 22.24 11.51 5.21
N VAL A 235 22.34 10.19 5.30
CA VAL A 235 23.30 9.49 6.18
C VAL A 235 24.74 9.84 5.79
N GLY A 236 25.06 9.88 4.49
CA GLY A 236 26.36 10.33 3.98
C GLY A 236 26.66 11.81 4.28
N SER A 237 25.63 12.67 4.35
CA SER A 237 25.77 14.06 4.80
C SER A 237 26.07 14.15 6.30
N TYR A 238 25.39 13.35 7.14
CA TYR A 238 25.65 13.28 8.58
C TYR A 238 27.05 12.75 8.89
N GLY A 239 27.51 11.69 8.21
CA GLY A 239 28.87 11.17 8.37
C GLY A 239 29.95 12.24 8.10
N ARG A 240 29.80 12.99 7.00
CA ARG A 240 30.68 14.12 6.66
C ARG A 240 30.60 15.25 7.69
N GLY A 241 29.42 15.53 8.23
CA GLY A 241 29.23 16.50 9.31
C GLY A 241 29.97 16.09 10.60
N LEU A 242 29.86 14.83 11.00
CA LEU A 242 30.58 14.27 12.16
C LEU A 242 32.10 14.32 11.98
N ASP A 243 32.62 14.07 10.77
CA ASP A 243 34.05 14.21 10.48
C ASP A 243 34.54 15.66 10.59
N VAL A 244 33.74 16.64 10.16
CA VAL A 244 34.03 18.07 10.36
C VAL A 244 34.05 18.43 11.84
N VAL A 245 33.01 18.06 12.60
CA VAL A 245 32.93 18.32 14.05
C VAL A 245 34.09 17.65 14.79
N LYS A 246 34.45 16.40 14.44
CA LYS A 246 35.60 15.69 15.02
C LYS A 246 36.92 16.40 14.72
N LYS A 247 37.10 16.92 13.51
CA LYS A 247 38.28 17.70 13.12
C LYS A 247 38.35 19.04 13.87
N GLU A 248 37.24 19.75 14.00
CA GLU A 248 37.15 21.00 14.75
C GLU A 248 37.41 20.78 16.24
N MET A 249 36.81 19.76 16.84
CA MET A 249 37.07 19.37 18.23
C MET A 249 38.55 19.00 18.45
N SER A 250 39.18 18.30 17.51
CA SER A 250 40.63 18.02 17.56
C SER A 250 41.48 19.30 17.46
N MET A 251 41.10 20.26 16.62
CA MET A 251 41.79 21.56 16.52
C MET A 251 41.57 22.41 17.79
N MET A 252 40.38 22.37 18.41
CA MET A 252 40.11 23.02 19.69
C MET A 252 40.93 22.40 20.82
N GLN A 253 40.97 21.07 20.92
CA GLN A 253 41.82 20.35 21.88
C GLN A 253 43.31 20.73 21.71
N GLY A 254 43.81 20.74 20.47
CA GLY A 254 45.18 21.17 20.18
C GLY A 254 45.46 22.65 20.50
N SER A 255 44.45 23.51 20.40
CA SER A 255 44.57 24.93 20.76
C SER A 255 44.53 25.13 22.28
N PHE A 256 43.63 24.42 22.97
CA PHE A 256 43.54 24.43 24.43
C PHE A 256 44.81 23.87 25.07
N GLY A 257 45.35 22.76 24.54
CA GLY A 257 46.63 22.20 24.99
C GLY A 257 47.80 23.18 24.84
N LYS A 258 47.86 23.97 23.75
CA LYS A 258 48.86 25.05 23.61
C LYS A 258 48.68 26.14 24.66
N VAL A 259 47.45 26.61 24.89
CA VAL A 259 47.18 27.66 25.88
C VAL A 259 47.54 27.17 27.29
N VAL A 260 47.10 25.98 27.69
CA VAL A 260 47.41 25.36 28.99
C VAL A 260 48.91 25.19 29.16
N ASN A 261 49.63 24.65 28.17
CA ASN A 261 51.09 24.51 28.24
C ASN A 261 51.78 25.88 28.40
N THR A 262 51.42 26.89 27.61
CA THR A 262 52.02 28.24 27.77
C THR A 262 51.71 28.89 29.12
N LEU A 263 50.60 28.53 29.76
CA LEU A 263 50.26 28.99 31.11
C LEU A 263 51.09 28.27 32.18
N ALA A 264 51.26 26.95 32.05
CA ALA A 264 52.11 26.13 32.91
C ALA A 264 53.59 26.54 32.80
N ASP A 265 54.11 26.74 31.59
CA ASP A 265 55.48 27.20 31.33
C ASP A 265 55.72 28.58 31.95
N ARG A 266 54.74 29.51 31.87
CA ARG A 266 54.80 30.82 32.53
C ARG A 266 54.78 30.73 34.06
N ALA A 267 54.05 29.77 34.63
CA ALA A 267 54.05 29.53 36.07
C ALA A 267 55.41 29.00 36.55
N GLN A 268 55.99 28.03 35.83
CA GLN A 268 57.32 27.48 36.08
C GLN A 268 58.42 28.57 35.98
N HIS A 269 58.42 29.37 34.91
CA HIS A 269 59.47 30.37 34.67
C HIS A 269 59.52 31.50 35.71
N LYS A 270 58.40 31.81 36.40
CA LYS A 270 58.39 32.84 37.45
C LYS A 270 59.28 32.52 38.66
N HIS A 271 59.64 31.25 38.89
CA HIS A 271 60.50 30.86 40.01
C HIS A 271 62.01 30.96 39.72
N HIS A 272 62.43 31.22 38.48
CA HIS A 272 63.86 31.19 38.11
C HIS A 272 64.47 32.57 37.75
N VAL A 273 63.75 33.67 37.99
CA VAL A 273 64.27 35.04 37.83
C VAL A 273 64.94 35.50 39.13
N SER A 274 66.04 34.83 39.48
CA SER A 274 67.04 35.37 40.41
C SER A 274 68.44 35.01 39.91
N HIS A 275 69.27 36.05 39.78
CA HIS A 275 70.69 36.01 39.41
C HIS A 275 71.09 35.39 38.05
N THR A 276 71.38 36.27 37.10
CA THR A 276 72.68 36.23 36.40
C THR A 276 73.32 37.62 36.43
N PRO A 277 74.58 37.77 36.90
CA PRO A 277 75.36 38.96 36.59
C PRO A 277 75.87 38.90 35.14
N HIS A 278 76.11 40.06 34.54
CA HIS A 278 76.61 40.18 33.18
C HIS A 278 77.90 39.38 32.93
N GLN A 279 77.98 38.71 31.78
CA GLN A 279 79.20 38.80 30.99
C GLN A 279 78.97 38.69 29.48
N THR A 280 79.72 39.50 28.75
CA THR A 280 79.81 39.55 27.29
C THR A 280 80.51 38.31 26.72
N LYS A 281 80.10 37.85 25.53
CA LYS A 281 80.96 37.80 24.31
C LYS A 281 80.35 37.03 23.12
N THR A 282 80.89 37.38 21.95
CA THR A 282 81.05 36.56 20.72
C THR A 282 79.80 36.03 19.99
N LEU A 283 79.46 36.77 18.93
CA LEU A 283 79.27 36.26 17.56
C LEU A 283 79.76 34.81 17.35
N HIS A 284 78.92 33.90 16.85
CA HIS A 284 79.33 32.84 15.93
C HIS A 284 78.22 32.50 14.94
N SER A 285 78.61 32.30 13.68
CA SER A 285 77.74 32.00 12.55
C SER A 285 77.76 30.50 12.25
N THR A 286 76.61 29.84 12.21
CA THR A 286 76.49 28.45 11.71
C THR A 286 75.27 28.22 10.82
N ARG A 287 75.54 28.35 9.52
CA ARG A 287 74.80 27.83 8.36
C ARG A 287 74.32 26.38 8.54
N VAL A 288 73.01 26.10 8.41
CA VAL A 288 72.49 24.72 8.27
C VAL A 288 71.52 24.55 7.08
N VAL A 289 72.10 24.08 5.97
CA VAL A 289 71.61 23.08 4.99
C VAL A 289 70.08 22.91 4.78
N LYS A 290 69.62 23.28 3.57
CA LYS A 290 68.36 22.78 2.97
C LYS A 290 68.48 21.29 2.60
N LYS A 291 67.49 20.46 2.96
CA LYS A 291 67.35 19.08 2.43
C LYS A 291 66.35 19.04 1.25
N PRO A 292 66.63 18.29 0.15
CA PRO A 292 65.71 18.16 -0.97
C PRO A 292 64.63 17.09 -0.73
N THR A 293 63.37 17.42 -1.00
CA THR A 293 62.24 16.48 -0.97
C THR A 293 62.20 15.63 -2.24
N LYS A 294 62.35 14.30 -2.09
CA LYS A 294 62.25 13.36 -3.22
C LYS A 294 60.80 13.22 -3.68
N LYS A 295 60.49 13.62 -4.92
CA LYS A 295 59.24 13.25 -5.61
C LYS A 295 59.25 11.73 -5.85
N LYS A 296 58.25 11.01 -5.34
CA LYS A 296 57.98 9.60 -5.70
C LYS A 296 56.86 9.59 -6.73
N ALA A 297 57.20 9.37 -8.01
CA ALA A 297 56.19 9.11 -9.03
C ALA A 297 55.67 7.68 -8.86
N ILE A 298 54.35 7.53 -8.68
CA ILE A 298 53.71 6.21 -8.68
C ILE A 298 53.12 5.98 -10.08
N SER A 299 53.71 5.00 -10.77
CA SER A 299 53.23 4.52 -12.06
C SER A 299 51.89 3.79 -11.87
N LYS A 300 50.85 4.22 -12.59
CA LYS A 300 49.66 3.39 -12.82
C LYS A 300 49.91 2.59 -14.11
N ARG A 301 50.05 1.27 -13.98
CA ARG A 301 49.84 0.37 -15.12
C ARG A 301 48.36 0.39 -15.50
N LYS A 302 48.10 0.29 -16.81
CA LYS A 302 46.81 -0.11 -17.36
C LYS A 302 46.63 -1.62 -17.17
#